data_AF-A0A7Y2SQC0-F1
#
_entry.id   AF-A0A7Y2SQC0-F1
#
_cell.length_a   1.000
_cell.length_b   1.000
_cell.length_c   1.000
_cell.angle_alpha   90.00
_cell.angle_beta   90.00
_cell.angle_gamma   90.00
#
_symmetry.space_group_name_H-M   'P 1'
#
loop_
_entity.id
_entity.type
_entity.pdbx_description
1 polymer ?
#
loop_
_entity_poly.entity_id
_entity_poly.type
_entity_poly.pdbx_seq_one_letter_code
_entity_poly.pdbx_strand_id
1 'polypeptide(L)'
;MIQRVDHLVILVDDLTQARADYEALGFMVVTGGEHADGKTHNALVSFADGAYLELLAFKAEAYQHVWWRHVAVGQGLIDFALLPGDTAEDVAAARARGLEIDGPFPGGRNRPDGVRLEWQTARPASPELPFFCGDVTPRTLRVPGADTWDHDNGVHGLARVSVAVRDLDASAGRYAALLGSRPLVELGRRLFRLGDTYIALRSPGPHEPESEAIAAQLDARGEGIYSFGLRSESHAVELCDLGLAHGARITIDW
;
A
#
# COMPACT_ATOMS: atom_id res chain seq x y z
N MET A 1 14.05 12.58 2.34
CA MET A 1 13.76 11.72 3.52
C MET A 1 12.34 11.21 3.36
N ILE A 2 12.15 9.90 3.49
CA ILE A 2 10.82 9.26 3.40
C ILE A 2 9.89 9.80 4.49
N GLN A 3 8.69 10.21 4.10
CA GLN A 3 7.78 10.96 4.96
C GLN A 3 6.72 10.07 5.64
N ARG A 4 6.07 9.20 4.88
CA ARG A 4 4.91 8.39 5.29
C ARG A 4 4.67 7.22 4.35
N VAL A 5 3.82 6.29 4.75
CA VAL A 5 3.16 5.38 3.80
C VAL A 5 2.24 6.22 2.92
N ASP A 6 2.38 6.10 1.60
CA ASP A 6 1.62 6.88 0.63
C ASP A 6 0.27 6.23 0.33
N HIS A 7 0.29 4.98 -0.11
CA HIS A 7 -0.93 4.21 -0.37
C HIS A 7 -0.70 2.71 -0.38
N LEU A 8 -1.78 1.96 -0.23
CA LEU A 8 -1.82 0.51 -0.39
C LEU A 8 -2.55 0.17 -1.69
N VAL A 9 -2.04 -0.81 -2.44
CA VAL A 9 -2.63 -1.22 -3.73
C VAL A 9 -3.42 -2.51 -3.54
N ILE A 10 -4.71 -2.45 -3.89
CA ILE A 10 -5.65 -3.55 -3.79
C ILE A 10 -6.11 -3.89 -5.20
N LEU A 11 -5.67 -5.05 -5.71
CA LEU A 11 -6.10 -5.56 -7.00
C LEU A 11 -7.54 -6.06 -6.90
N VAL A 12 -8.39 -5.58 -7.80
CA VAL A 12 -9.80 -5.99 -7.92
C VAL A 12 -10.11 -6.37 -9.37
N ASP A 13 -11.08 -7.26 -9.56
CA ASP A 13 -11.47 -7.76 -10.89
C ASP A 13 -12.40 -6.75 -11.60
N ASP A 14 -13.35 -6.18 -10.86
CA ASP A 14 -14.28 -5.17 -11.35
C ASP A 14 -14.25 -3.94 -10.43
N LEU A 15 -13.81 -2.80 -10.99
CA LEU A 15 -13.69 -1.57 -10.21
C LEU A 15 -15.05 -0.98 -9.80
N THR A 16 -16.10 -1.19 -10.59
CA THR A 16 -17.44 -0.67 -10.27
C THR A 16 -18.00 -1.42 -9.07
N GLN A 17 -17.90 -2.75 -9.08
CA GLN A 17 -18.30 -3.57 -7.95
C GLN A 17 -17.46 -3.26 -6.71
N ALA A 18 -16.14 -3.18 -6.84
CA ALA A 18 -15.26 -2.90 -5.70
C ALA A 18 -15.55 -1.55 -5.03
N ARG A 19 -15.94 -0.54 -5.81
CA ARG A 19 -16.39 0.75 -5.25
C ARG A 19 -17.65 0.59 -4.42
N ALA A 20 -18.67 -0.08 -4.96
CA ALA A 20 -19.92 -0.30 -4.24
C ALA A 20 -19.71 -1.14 -2.96
N ASP A 21 -18.84 -2.15 -3.03
CA ASP A 21 -18.52 -3.02 -1.90
C ASP A 21 -17.74 -2.26 -0.81
N TYR A 22 -16.80 -1.38 -1.18
CA TYR A 22 -16.11 -0.51 -0.20
C TYR A 22 -17.02 0.60 0.35
N GLU A 23 -17.95 1.15 -0.44
CA GLU A 23 -18.99 2.06 0.06
C GLU A 23 -19.89 1.34 1.07
N ALA A 24 -20.27 0.08 0.82
CA ALA A 24 -21.03 -0.75 1.75
C ALA A 24 -20.24 -1.12 3.03
N LEU A 25 -18.91 -1.15 2.96
CA LEU A 25 -18.02 -1.21 4.13
C LEU A 25 -17.93 0.12 4.91
N GLY A 26 -18.62 1.17 4.45
CA GLY A 26 -18.67 2.47 5.10
C GLY A 26 -17.51 3.40 4.73
N PHE A 27 -16.79 3.14 3.63
CA PHE A 27 -15.78 4.06 3.14
C PHE A 27 -16.37 5.09 2.17
N MET A 28 -15.97 6.35 2.32
CA MET A 28 -16.01 7.31 1.21
C MET A 28 -15.04 6.90 0.09
N VAL A 29 -15.60 6.53 -1.07
CA VAL A 29 -14.84 6.12 -2.25
C VAL A 29 -14.93 7.17 -3.35
N VAL A 30 -13.78 7.60 -3.87
CA VAL A 30 -13.69 8.61 -4.93
C VAL A 30 -13.22 7.96 -6.21
N THR A 31 -13.88 8.28 -7.33
CA THR A 31 -13.38 7.87 -8.66
C THR A 31 -11.99 8.46 -8.88
N GLY A 32 -11.01 7.61 -9.17
CA GLY A 32 -9.66 8.05 -9.51
C GLY A 32 -9.56 8.40 -11.00
N GLY A 33 -9.12 7.45 -11.81
CA GLY A 33 -9.05 7.59 -13.26
C GLY A 33 -8.16 6.54 -13.90
N GLU A 34 -7.68 6.79 -15.12
CA GLU A 34 -6.86 5.85 -15.89
C GLU A 34 -5.37 6.19 -15.83
N HIS A 35 -4.53 5.21 -15.51
CA HIS A 35 -3.08 5.39 -15.53
C HIS A 35 -2.58 5.73 -16.94
N ALA A 36 -1.49 6.50 -17.03
CA ALA A 36 -1.00 7.03 -18.31
C ALA A 36 -0.61 5.97 -19.34
N ASP A 37 -0.32 4.74 -18.92
CA ASP A 37 -0.05 3.61 -19.80
C ASP A 37 -1.33 3.00 -20.42
N GLY A 38 -2.51 3.44 -19.95
CA GLY A 38 -3.83 2.99 -20.36
C GLY A 38 -4.18 1.56 -19.93
N LYS A 39 -3.40 0.95 -19.02
CA LYS A 39 -3.56 -0.47 -18.66
C LYS A 39 -4.46 -0.69 -17.47
N THR A 40 -4.46 0.24 -16.52
CA THR A 40 -5.23 0.14 -15.28
C THR A 40 -6.03 1.40 -15.02
N HIS A 41 -7.10 1.24 -14.26
CA HIS A 41 -7.88 2.34 -13.70
C HIS A 41 -8.08 2.13 -12.21
N ASN A 42 -8.42 3.18 -11.48
CA ASN A 42 -8.53 3.10 -10.03
C ASN A 42 -9.65 3.94 -9.40
N ALA A 43 -9.94 3.61 -8.15
CA ALA A 43 -10.74 4.38 -7.21
C ALA A 43 -9.96 4.49 -5.89
N LEU A 44 -10.23 5.55 -5.13
CA LEU A 44 -9.40 5.97 -4.01
C LEU A 44 -10.24 6.09 -2.74
N VAL A 45 -9.69 5.61 -1.63
CA VAL A 45 -10.20 5.84 -0.26
C VAL A 45 -9.10 6.56 0.51
N SER A 46 -9.24 7.86 0.75
CA SER A 46 -8.21 8.70 1.36
C SER A 46 -8.47 8.97 2.83
N PHE A 47 -7.42 9.02 3.65
CA PHE A 47 -7.51 9.27 5.08
C PHE A 47 -6.84 10.60 5.49
N ALA A 48 -7.16 11.06 6.70
CA ALA A 48 -6.70 12.35 7.23
C ALA A 48 -5.19 12.43 7.49
N ASP A 49 -4.52 11.29 7.66
CA ASP A 49 -3.05 11.21 7.80
C ASP A 49 -2.30 11.27 6.46
N GLY A 50 -3.05 11.35 5.35
CA GLY A 50 -2.57 11.47 3.98
C GLY A 50 -2.29 10.14 3.27
N ALA A 51 -2.46 9.00 3.94
CA ALA A 51 -2.45 7.69 3.29
C ALA A 51 -3.77 7.44 2.56
N TYR A 52 -3.76 6.54 1.57
CA TYR A 52 -4.99 6.12 0.89
C TYR A 52 -4.96 4.66 0.44
N LEU A 53 -6.12 4.07 0.21
CA LEU A 53 -6.26 2.78 -0.49
C LEU A 53 -6.49 3.07 -1.97
N GLU A 54 -5.76 2.36 -2.82
CA GLU A 54 -5.95 2.34 -4.27
C GLU A 54 -6.63 1.02 -4.66
N LEU A 55 -7.93 1.08 -4.97
CA LEU A 55 -8.63 0.00 -5.65
C LEU A 55 -8.22 0.04 -7.12
N LEU A 56 -7.51 -0.97 -7.59
CA LEU A 56 -6.91 -1.01 -8.91
C LEU A 56 -7.45 -2.20 -9.70
N ALA A 57 -7.95 -1.94 -10.91
CA ALA A 57 -8.29 -3.00 -11.86
C ALA A 57 -7.56 -2.81 -13.19
N PHE A 58 -7.28 -3.94 -13.86
CA PHE A 58 -6.76 -3.93 -15.23
C PHE A 58 -7.90 -3.82 -16.23
N LYS A 59 -7.71 -3.01 -17.28
CA LYS A 59 -8.70 -2.83 -18.35
C LYS A 59 -8.61 -3.91 -19.43
N ALA A 60 -7.48 -4.58 -19.53
CA ALA A 60 -7.17 -5.63 -20.49
C ALA A 60 -5.92 -6.40 -20.03
N GLU A 61 -5.60 -7.48 -20.75
CA GLU A 61 -4.37 -8.24 -20.53
C GLU A 61 -3.11 -7.36 -20.65
N ALA A 62 -2.28 -7.39 -19.62
CA ALA A 62 -1.10 -6.53 -19.50
C ALA A 62 0.14 -7.31 -19.01
N TYR A 63 0.50 -8.40 -19.69
CA TYR A 63 1.57 -9.33 -19.27
C TYR A 63 2.93 -8.72 -18.89
N GLN A 64 3.27 -7.54 -19.44
CA GLN A 64 4.52 -6.85 -19.12
C GLN A 64 4.40 -5.86 -17.95
N HIS A 65 3.18 -5.60 -17.45
CA HIS A 65 2.96 -4.73 -16.31
C HIS A 65 3.41 -5.44 -15.03
N VAL A 66 4.17 -4.73 -14.19
CA VAL A 66 4.80 -5.29 -12.97
C VAL A 66 3.81 -5.99 -12.03
N TRP A 67 2.58 -5.47 -11.96
CA TRP A 67 1.52 -6.04 -11.13
C TRP A 67 0.68 -7.14 -11.79
N TRP A 68 0.83 -7.37 -13.11
CA TRP A 68 0.02 -8.38 -13.82
C TRP A 68 0.22 -9.79 -13.27
N ARG A 69 1.42 -10.09 -12.76
CA ARG A 69 1.74 -11.37 -12.11
C ARG A 69 0.77 -11.75 -10.98
N HIS A 70 0.13 -10.77 -10.32
CA HIS A 70 -0.77 -11.03 -9.21
C HIS A 70 -2.17 -11.47 -9.66
N VAL A 71 -2.56 -11.22 -10.92
CA VAL A 71 -3.86 -11.61 -11.47
C VAL A 71 -4.06 -13.13 -11.41
N ALA A 72 -3.00 -13.91 -11.62
CA ALA A 72 -3.07 -15.37 -11.57
C ALA A 72 -3.43 -15.93 -10.17
N VAL A 73 -3.17 -15.18 -9.11
CA VAL A 73 -3.55 -15.53 -7.73
C VAL A 73 -4.92 -14.96 -7.37
N GLY A 74 -5.32 -13.85 -7.99
CA GLY A 74 -6.60 -13.19 -7.82
C GLY A 74 -6.53 -11.90 -7.00
N GLN A 75 -7.71 -11.36 -6.68
CA GLN A 75 -7.92 -10.09 -5.96
C GLN A 75 -7.22 -10.05 -4.58
N GLY A 76 -6.86 -8.84 -4.13
CA GLY A 76 -6.30 -8.61 -2.79
C GLY A 76 -5.15 -7.62 -2.77
N LEU A 77 -4.47 -7.54 -1.63
CA LEU A 77 -3.29 -6.67 -1.45
C LEU A 77 -2.12 -7.17 -2.31
N ILE A 78 -1.54 -6.27 -3.11
CA ILE A 78 -0.48 -6.63 -4.07
C ILE A 78 0.79 -5.79 -3.96
N ASP A 79 0.71 -4.56 -3.47
CA ASP A 79 1.86 -3.66 -3.31
C ASP A 79 1.50 -2.50 -2.36
N PHE A 80 2.48 -1.70 -1.96
CA PHE A 80 2.26 -0.43 -1.28
C PHE A 80 3.40 0.55 -1.55
N ALA A 81 3.10 1.83 -1.43
CA ALA A 81 4.03 2.91 -1.72
C ALA A 81 4.43 3.68 -0.47
N LEU A 82 5.64 4.21 -0.48
CA LEU A 82 6.10 5.25 0.45
C LEU A 82 6.20 6.59 -0.28
N LEU A 83 5.92 7.68 0.45
CA LEU A 83 6.06 9.03 -0.05
C LEU A 83 7.49 9.53 0.24
N PRO A 84 8.38 9.64 -0.78
CA PRO A 84 9.68 10.26 -0.60
C PRO A 84 9.54 11.77 -0.39
N GLY A 85 10.57 12.38 0.22
CA GLY A 85 10.68 13.84 0.28
C GLY A 85 11.13 14.43 -1.06
N ASP A 86 12.12 13.77 -1.67
CA ASP A 86 12.52 13.95 -3.06
C ASP A 86 12.88 12.56 -3.60
N THR A 87 12.26 12.14 -4.71
CA THR A 87 12.41 10.76 -5.20
C THR A 87 13.85 10.45 -5.59
N ALA A 88 14.55 11.38 -6.23
CA ALA A 88 15.92 11.14 -6.70
C ALA A 88 16.91 11.10 -5.53
N GLU A 89 16.78 12.02 -4.58
CA GLU A 89 17.62 12.05 -3.37
C GLU A 89 17.39 10.82 -2.49
N ASP A 90 16.14 10.42 -2.28
CA ASP A 90 15.82 9.26 -1.44
C ASP A 90 16.26 7.93 -2.09
N VAL A 91 16.18 7.82 -3.43
CA VAL A 91 16.77 6.69 -4.19
C VAL A 91 18.29 6.66 -4.01
N ALA A 92 18.97 7.80 -4.18
CA ALA A 92 20.42 7.88 -4.00
C ALA A 92 20.84 7.51 -2.56
N ALA A 93 20.09 7.97 -1.56
CA ALA A 93 20.33 7.65 -0.17
C ALA A 93 20.15 6.15 0.13
N ALA A 94 19.13 5.49 -0.44
CA ALA A 94 18.93 4.05 -0.30
C ALA A 94 20.06 3.25 -0.97
N ARG A 95 20.47 3.64 -2.17
CA ARG A 95 21.63 3.05 -2.87
C ARG A 95 22.93 3.20 -2.08
N ALA A 96 23.15 4.36 -1.46
CA ALA A 96 24.32 4.58 -0.59
C ALA A 96 24.35 3.66 0.64
N ARG A 97 23.18 3.12 1.05
CA ARG A 97 23.05 2.10 2.10
C ARG A 97 23.09 0.67 1.56
N GLY A 98 23.42 0.49 0.28
CA GLY A 98 23.57 -0.80 -0.37
C GLY A 98 22.27 -1.42 -0.89
N LEU A 99 21.17 -0.65 -0.96
CA LEU A 99 19.92 -1.16 -1.52
C LEU A 99 19.91 -1.08 -3.05
N GLU A 100 19.57 -2.19 -3.70
CA GLU A 100 19.23 -2.19 -5.13
C GLU A 100 17.82 -1.65 -5.34
N ILE A 101 17.73 -0.49 -5.98
CA ILE A 101 16.47 0.21 -6.28
C ILE A 101 16.63 0.95 -7.61
N ASP A 102 15.64 0.80 -8.48
CA ASP A 102 15.60 1.40 -9.82
C ASP A 102 14.63 2.58 -9.89
N GLY A 103 14.92 3.53 -10.77
CA GLY A 103 14.20 4.80 -10.89
C GLY A 103 15.08 6.01 -10.56
N PRO A 104 14.48 7.22 -10.48
CA PRO A 104 13.05 7.50 -10.64
C PRO A 104 12.54 7.29 -12.07
N PHE A 105 11.34 6.73 -12.21
CA PHE A 105 10.61 6.57 -13.48
C PHE A 105 9.41 7.52 -13.51
N PRO A 106 9.15 8.21 -14.63
CA PRO A 106 7.99 9.08 -14.73
C PRO A 106 6.68 8.28 -14.74
N GLY A 107 5.68 8.75 -14.01
CA GLY A 107 4.32 8.25 -13.97
C GLY A 107 3.31 9.39 -14.05
N GLY A 108 2.04 9.06 -14.26
CA GLY A 108 1.01 10.07 -14.39
C GLY A 108 -0.38 9.51 -14.64
N ARG A 109 -1.39 10.36 -14.49
CA ARG A 109 -2.80 10.08 -14.79
C ARG A 109 -3.46 11.33 -15.33
N ASN A 110 -4.44 11.15 -16.21
CA ASN A 110 -5.34 12.22 -16.62
C ASN A 110 -6.62 12.15 -15.79
N ARG A 111 -7.02 13.27 -15.18
CA ARG A 111 -8.33 13.38 -14.55
C ARG A 111 -9.44 13.57 -15.59
N PRO A 112 -10.70 13.23 -15.28
CA PRO A 112 -11.84 13.47 -16.16
C PRO A 112 -12.02 14.96 -16.54
N ASP A 113 -11.57 15.88 -15.68
CA ASP A 113 -11.58 17.34 -15.91
C ASP A 113 -10.47 17.85 -16.85
N GLY A 114 -9.64 16.94 -17.39
CA GLY A 114 -8.55 17.27 -18.30
C GLY A 114 -7.23 17.66 -17.62
N VAL A 115 -7.17 17.73 -16.29
CA VAL A 115 -5.92 18.05 -15.59
C VAL A 115 -4.99 16.84 -15.58
N ARG A 116 -3.75 17.04 -16.06
CA ARG A 116 -2.66 16.08 -15.96
C ARG A 116 -2.03 16.15 -14.57
N LEU A 117 -1.87 15.01 -13.92
CA LEU A 117 -1.06 14.88 -12.71
C LEU A 117 0.09 13.91 -12.95
N GLU A 118 1.24 14.21 -12.34
CA GLU A 118 2.51 13.53 -12.58
C GLU A 118 3.18 13.18 -11.25
N TRP A 119 3.86 12.04 -11.26
CA TRP A 119 4.65 11.54 -10.14
C TRP A 119 5.89 10.83 -10.67
N GLN A 120 6.80 10.50 -9.76
CA GLN A 120 7.94 9.64 -10.01
C GLN A 120 7.83 8.39 -9.16
N THR A 121 8.19 7.25 -9.74
CA THR A 121 8.27 5.98 -9.00
C THR A 121 9.68 5.45 -8.92
N ALA A 122 10.02 4.76 -7.84
CA ALA A 122 11.25 3.97 -7.75
C ALA A 122 10.96 2.63 -7.10
N ARG A 123 11.53 1.54 -7.64
CA ARG A 123 11.18 0.17 -7.27
C ARG A 123 12.41 -0.61 -6.80
N PRO A 124 12.42 -1.10 -5.55
CA PRO A 124 13.43 -2.04 -5.10
C PRO A 124 13.37 -3.35 -5.88
N ALA A 125 14.50 -4.06 -5.95
CA ALA A 125 14.53 -5.39 -6.58
C ALA A 125 13.80 -6.47 -5.75
N SER A 126 13.78 -6.32 -4.42
CA SER A 126 13.17 -7.29 -3.50
C SER A 126 11.65 -7.07 -3.41
N PRO A 127 10.83 -8.13 -3.59
CA PRO A 127 9.38 -8.01 -3.78
C PRO A 127 8.61 -7.57 -2.52
N GLU A 128 9.20 -7.74 -1.34
CA GLU A 128 8.59 -7.40 -0.06
C GLU A 128 8.73 -5.93 0.32
N LEU A 129 9.62 -5.20 -0.36
CA LEU A 129 9.83 -3.78 -0.11
C LEU A 129 8.82 -2.94 -0.87
N PRO A 130 8.30 -1.86 -0.27
CA PRO A 130 7.45 -0.93 -0.97
C PRO A 130 8.22 -0.13 -2.02
N PHE A 131 7.51 0.33 -3.03
CA PHE A 131 8.04 1.29 -3.99
C PHE A 131 7.91 2.73 -3.48
N PHE A 132 8.65 3.67 -4.08
CA PHE A 132 8.44 5.10 -3.86
C PHE A 132 7.44 5.66 -4.86
N CYS A 133 6.58 6.58 -4.41
CA CYS A 133 5.69 7.37 -5.26
C CYS A 133 5.78 8.84 -4.85
N GLY A 134 6.67 9.60 -5.50
CA GLY A 134 6.90 11.01 -5.22
C GLY A 134 6.10 11.93 -6.13
N ASP A 135 5.40 12.90 -5.53
CA ASP A 135 4.61 13.90 -6.25
C ASP A 135 5.51 14.86 -7.06
N VAL A 136 5.24 15.01 -8.36
CA VAL A 136 5.86 16.05 -9.21
C VAL A 136 4.91 17.23 -9.35
N THR A 137 3.64 16.96 -9.66
CA THR A 137 2.56 17.94 -9.56
C THR A 137 2.02 18.02 -8.12
N PRO A 138 1.33 19.10 -7.72
CA PRO A 138 0.76 19.20 -6.37
C PRO A 138 -0.05 17.96 -5.98
N ARG A 139 0.24 17.40 -4.80
CA ARG A 139 -0.41 16.18 -4.29
C ARG A 139 -1.93 16.26 -4.26
N THR A 140 -2.49 17.44 -4.00
CA THR A 140 -3.94 17.71 -4.00
C THR A 140 -4.61 17.46 -5.34
N LEU A 141 -3.85 17.34 -6.44
CA LEU A 141 -4.37 16.91 -7.73
C LEU A 141 -4.46 15.38 -7.84
N ARG A 142 -3.62 14.64 -7.09
CA ARG A 142 -3.51 13.18 -7.10
C ARG A 142 -4.42 12.52 -6.08
N VAL A 143 -4.45 13.05 -4.87
CA VAL A 143 -5.11 12.46 -3.70
C VAL A 143 -6.32 13.32 -3.32
N PRO A 144 -7.52 12.71 -3.15
CA PRO A 144 -8.72 13.39 -2.66
C PRO A 144 -8.49 14.12 -1.32
N GLY A 145 -9.19 15.24 -1.15
CA GLY A 145 -8.99 16.17 -0.05
C GLY A 145 -9.81 15.85 1.21
N ALA A 146 -9.82 16.81 2.14
CA ALA A 146 -10.46 16.66 3.45
C ALA A 146 -11.98 16.46 3.41
N ASP A 147 -12.61 16.79 2.29
CA ASP A 147 -14.03 16.55 2.02
C ASP A 147 -14.38 15.06 1.85
N THR A 148 -13.38 14.17 1.76
CA THR A 148 -13.58 12.73 1.53
C THR A 148 -12.96 11.86 2.62
N TRP A 149 -12.62 12.44 3.78
CA TRP A 149 -12.02 11.72 4.92
C TRP A 149 -13.04 11.30 5.98
N ASP A 150 -14.29 11.72 5.86
CA ASP A 150 -15.36 11.37 6.78
C ASP A 150 -16.01 10.05 6.34
N HIS A 151 -15.50 8.92 6.85
CA HIS A 151 -15.99 7.58 6.53
C HIS A 151 -17.11 7.17 7.50
N ASP A 152 -18.21 6.62 6.99
CA ASP A 152 -19.35 6.13 7.80
C ASP A 152 -18.93 5.04 8.80
N ASN A 153 -17.87 4.29 8.50
CA ASN A 153 -17.31 3.30 9.42
C ASN A 153 -16.40 3.92 10.51
N GLY A 154 -16.17 5.23 10.54
CA GLY A 154 -15.44 5.92 11.60
C GLY A 154 -13.93 5.67 11.65
N VAL A 155 -13.34 5.08 10.61
CA VAL A 155 -11.88 5.03 10.47
C VAL A 155 -11.35 6.36 9.93
N HIS A 156 -10.13 6.74 10.27
CA HIS A 156 -9.60 8.06 9.89
C HIS A 156 -8.11 8.05 9.48
N GLY A 157 -7.46 6.89 9.51
CA GLY A 157 -6.03 6.79 9.23
C GLY A 157 -5.53 5.36 9.10
N LEU A 158 -4.26 5.23 8.73
CA LEU A 158 -3.53 3.99 8.63
C LEU A 158 -2.63 3.82 9.86
N ALA A 159 -2.97 2.87 10.73
CA ALA A 159 -2.19 2.55 11.91
C ALA A 159 -0.99 1.65 11.59
N ARG A 160 -1.18 0.66 10.70
CA ARG A 160 -0.18 -0.37 10.45
C ARG A 160 -0.25 -0.97 9.05
N VAL A 161 0.90 -1.30 8.49
CA VAL A 161 1.05 -2.20 7.33
C VAL A 161 1.83 -3.42 7.81
N SER A 162 1.29 -4.62 7.60
CA SER A 162 1.99 -5.88 7.89
C SER A 162 2.51 -6.50 6.60
N VAL A 163 3.75 -6.94 6.62
CA VAL A 163 4.47 -7.50 5.47
C VAL A 163 4.90 -8.92 5.83
N ALA A 164 4.45 -9.90 5.06
CA ALA A 164 4.86 -11.29 5.20
C ALA A 164 6.25 -11.47 4.60
N VAL A 165 7.18 -12.00 5.40
CA VAL A 165 8.56 -12.29 5.00
C VAL A 165 8.98 -13.68 5.46
N ARG A 166 9.89 -14.32 4.73
CA ARG A 166 10.45 -15.62 5.09
C ARG A 166 11.56 -15.47 6.13
N ASP A 167 12.36 -14.41 6.01
CA ASP A 167 13.48 -14.11 6.92
C ASP A 167 13.34 -12.67 7.45
N LEU A 168 13.04 -12.57 8.75
CA LEU A 168 12.84 -11.28 9.42
C LEU A 168 14.10 -10.40 9.40
N ASP A 169 15.28 -10.98 9.61
CA ASP A 169 16.50 -10.21 9.80
C ASP A 169 17.07 -9.76 8.45
N ALA A 170 17.01 -10.62 7.45
CA ALA A 170 17.37 -10.26 6.08
C ALA A 170 16.46 -9.14 5.54
N SER A 171 15.14 -9.30 5.69
CA SER A 171 14.17 -8.28 5.24
C SER A 171 14.28 -7.00 6.07
N ALA A 172 14.50 -7.08 7.38
CA ALA A 172 14.76 -5.90 8.21
C ALA A 172 16.02 -5.15 7.79
N GLY A 173 17.08 -5.85 7.38
CA GLY A 173 18.28 -5.21 6.82
C GLY A 173 17.96 -4.40 5.56
N ARG A 174 17.13 -4.96 4.66
CA ARG A 174 16.69 -4.27 3.45
C ARG A 174 15.76 -3.09 3.73
N TYR A 175 14.80 -3.23 4.65
CA TYR A 175 13.98 -2.11 5.11
C TYR A 175 14.80 -1.01 5.78
N ALA A 176 15.83 -1.36 6.56
CA ALA A 176 16.74 -0.38 7.14
C ALA A 176 17.55 0.35 6.07
N ALA A 177 17.96 -0.33 5.01
CA ALA A 177 18.60 0.30 3.85
C ALA A 177 17.62 1.18 3.05
N LEU A 178 16.34 0.80 2.94
CA LEU A 178 15.32 1.63 2.29
C LEU A 178 15.03 2.90 3.11
N LEU A 179 14.73 2.73 4.41
CA LEU A 179 14.21 3.80 5.28
C LEU A 179 15.30 4.63 5.97
N GLY A 180 16.54 4.13 6.05
CA GLY A 180 17.63 4.79 6.77
C GLY A 180 17.50 4.74 8.30
N SER A 181 16.67 3.85 8.83
CA SER A 181 16.43 3.66 10.27
C SER A 181 16.51 2.19 10.67
N ARG A 182 16.68 1.89 11.95
CA ARG A 182 16.68 0.51 12.46
C ARG A 182 15.29 0.14 12.98
N PRO A 183 14.89 -1.14 12.90
CA PRO A 183 13.63 -1.57 13.47
C PRO A 183 13.67 -1.59 14.99
N LEU A 184 12.49 -1.44 15.61
CA LEU A 184 12.22 -2.02 16.91
C LEU A 184 12.08 -3.54 16.74
N VAL A 185 12.74 -4.28 17.62
CA VAL A 185 12.80 -5.75 17.58
C VAL A 185 11.83 -6.31 18.61
N GLU A 186 10.88 -7.12 18.16
CA GLU A 186 9.95 -7.86 19.00
C GLU A 186 10.01 -9.37 18.65
N LEU A 187 9.50 -10.21 19.55
CA LEU A 187 9.39 -11.64 19.28
C LEU A 187 8.48 -11.88 18.07
N GLY A 188 9.04 -12.51 17.03
CA GLY A 188 8.33 -12.80 15.78
C GLY A 188 8.13 -11.60 14.83
N ARG A 189 8.61 -10.40 15.18
CA ARG A 189 8.33 -9.18 14.41
C ARG A 189 9.50 -8.18 14.34
N ARG A 190 9.52 -7.36 13.30
CA ARG A 190 10.39 -6.18 13.17
C ARG A 190 9.53 -4.98 12.79
N LEU A 191 9.61 -3.91 13.57
CA LEU A 191 8.72 -2.75 13.45
C LEU A 191 9.51 -1.52 13.02
N PHE A 192 9.07 -0.85 11.96
CA PHE A 192 9.56 0.46 11.55
C PHE A 192 8.46 1.49 11.73
N ARG A 193 8.74 2.56 12.47
CA ARG A 193 7.79 3.68 12.59
C ARG A 193 8.05 4.68 11.47
N LEU A 194 6.99 5.08 10.78
CA LEU A 194 7.03 6.09 9.74
C LEU A 194 5.85 7.05 9.94
N GLY A 195 6.13 8.19 10.59
CA GLY A 195 5.08 9.05 11.13
C GLY A 195 4.29 8.33 12.23
N ASP A 196 2.97 8.25 12.06
CA ASP A 196 2.06 7.57 12.99
C ASP A 196 1.62 6.18 12.52
N THR A 197 2.24 5.69 11.44
CA THR A 197 2.05 4.34 10.91
C THR A 197 3.24 3.45 11.25
N TYR A 198 2.97 2.18 11.56
CA TYR A 198 4.00 1.15 11.69
C TYR A 198 4.04 0.24 10.45
N ILE A 199 5.24 -0.04 9.95
CA ILE A 199 5.46 -1.17 9.04
C ILE A 199 5.98 -2.34 9.87
N ALA A 200 5.23 -3.43 9.89
CA ALA A 200 5.50 -4.63 10.67
C ALA A 200 5.90 -5.80 9.76
N LEU A 201 7.17 -6.17 9.78
CA LEU A 201 7.63 -7.40 9.14
C LEU A 201 7.29 -8.58 10.04
N ARG A 202 6.67 -9.61 9.46
CA ARG A 202 6.19 -10.79 10.17
C ARG A 202 6.58 -12.05 9.39
N SER A 203 7.08 -13.05 10.10
CA SER A 203 7.38 -14.36 9.51
C SER A 203 6.62 -15.46 10.25
N PRO A 204 6.30 -16.59 9.59
CA PRO A 204 5.76 -17.75 10.27
C PRO A 204 6.69 -18.21 11.40
N GLY A 205 6.13 -18.65 12.52
CA GLY A 205 6.90 -19.10 13.66
C GLY A 205 6.06 -19.32 14.92
N PRO A 206 6.63 -19.98 15.94
CA PRO A 206 5.91 -20.37 17.16
C PRO A 206 5.42 -19.19 18.01
N HIS A 207 5.96 -17.98 17.77
CA HIS A 207 5.61 -16.75 18.48
C HIS A 207 4.75 -15.80 17.64
N GLU A 208 4.28 -16.24 16.47
CA GLU A 208 3.45 -15.45 15.58
C GLU A 208 2.01 -16.03 15.54
N PRO A 209 1.04 -15.37 16.21
CA PRO A 209 -0.35 -15.82 16.25
C PRO A 209 -0.99 -16.07 14.88
N GLU A 210 -0.55 -15.37 13.83
CA GLU A 210 -1.05 -15.56 12.46
C GLU A 210 -0.10 -16.42 11.61
N SER A 211 0.73 -17.27 12.23
CA SER A 211 1.79 -18.03 11.54
C SER A 211 1.28 -18.82 10.33
N GLU A 212 0.17 -19.56 10.47
CA GLU A 212 -0.40 -20.35 9.37
C GLU A 212 -0.91 -19.46 8.22
N ALA A 213 -1.54 -18.34 8.55
CA ALA A 213 -2.08 -17.43 7.55
C ALA A 213 -0.96 -16.64 6.82
N ILE A 214 0.13 -16.32 7.52
CA ILE A 214 1.33 -15.74 6.90
C ILE A 214 2.02 -16.79 6.01
N ALA A 215 2.11 -18.04 6.44
CA ALA A 215 2.65 -19.12 5.61
C ALA A 215 1.83 -19.29 4.32
N ALA A 216 0.50 -19.31 4.43
CA ALA A 216 -0.39 -19.36 3.27
C ALA A 216 -0.21 -18.17 2.31
N GLN A 217 -0.01 -16.95 2.83
CA GLN A 217 0.33 -15.78 2.01
C GLN A 217 1.66 -15.98 1.27
N LEU A 218 2.69 -16.43 1.97
CA LEU A 218 4.01 -16.66 1.39
C LEU A 218 3.98 -17.73 0.29
N ASP A 219 3.16 -18.75 0.44
CA ASP A 219 3.01 -19.82 -0.54
C ASP A 219 2.19 -19.39 -1.76
N ALA A 220 1.14 -18.60 -1.55
CA ALA A 220 0.24 -18.15 -2.62
C ALA A 220 0.78 -16.93 -3.39
N ARG A 221 1.34 -15.94 -2.69
CA ARG A 221 1.72 -14.62 -3.24
C ARG A 221 3.20 -14.26 -3.09
N GLY A 222 3.95 -15.03 -2.30
CA GLY A 222 5.34 -14.70 -1.96
C GLY A 222 5.46 -13.67 -0.84
N GLU A 223 6.67 -13.11 -0.68
CA GLU A 223 6.91 -12.04 0.29
C GLU A 223 6.29 -10.72 -0.19
N GLY A 224 5.68 -9.96 0.72
CA GLY A 224 4.91 -8.78 0.34
C GLY A 224 3.92 -8.33 1.39
N ILE A 225 3.17 -7.27 1.08
CA ILE A 225 2.07 -6.79 1.91
C ILE A 225 1.08 -7.93 2.17
N TYR A 226 0.69 -8.08 3.44
CA TYR A 226 -0.15 -9.17 3.93
C TYR A 226 -1.47 -8.65 4.50
N SER A 227 -1.41 -7.58 5.30
CA SER A 227 -2.57 -6.97 5.92
C SER A 227 -2.30 -5.52 6.29
N PHE A 228 -3.34 -4.78 6.63
CA PHE A 228 -3.21 -3.45 7.20
C PHE A 228 -4.20 -3.21 8.33
N GLY A 229 -3.81 -2.29 9.23
CA GLY A 229 -4.61 -1.83 10.36
C GLY A 229 -5.04 -0.40 10.14
N LEU A 230 -6.34 -0.14 10.21
CA LEU A 230 -6.92 1.19 10.14
C LEU A 230 -7.13 1.74 11.55
N ARG A 231 -6.90 3.04 11.71
CA ARG A 231 -7.09 3.74 12.97
C ARG A 231 -8.55 4.16 13.10
N SER A 232 -9.12 3.94 14.28
CA SER A 232 -10.44 4.45 14.65
C SER A 232 -10.47 4.91 16.11
N GLU A 233 -11.35 5.84 16.45
CA GLU A 233 -11.52 6.37 17.81
C GLU A 233 -12.51 5.55 18.66
N SER A 234 -13.32 4.67 18.05
CA SER A 234 -14.43 3.99 18.73
C SER A 234 -14.32 2.49 18.65
N HIS A 235 -14.07 1.81 19.78
CA HIS A 235 -13.98 0.34 19.89
C HIS A 235 -15.12 -0.47 19.24
N ALA A 236 -16.23 0.19 18.87
CA ALA A 236 -17.38 -0.40 18.19
C ALA A 236 -17.27 -0.43 16.66
N VAL A 237 -16.19 0.06 16.04
CA VAL A 237 -15.99 -0.08 14.59
C VAL A 237 -15.68 -1.53 14.26
N GLU A 238 -16.67 -2.23 13.74
CA GLU A 238 -16.52 -3.50 13.05
C GLU A 238 -16.86 -3.30 11.58
N LEU A 239 -15.96 -3.75 10.70
CA LEU A 239 -16.30 -3.91 9.28
C LEU A 239 -17.18 -5.15 9.17
N CYS A 240 -18.50 -4.94 9.08
CA CYS A 240 -19.52 -5.98 9.24
C CYS A 240 -19.47 -7.11 8.19
N ASP A 241 -18.77 -6.93 7.07
CA ASP A 241 -18.56 -7.97 6.06
C ASP A 241 -17.20 -7.84 5.35
N LEU A 242 -16.14 -8.39 5.93
CA LEU A 242 -14.81 -8.43 5.30
C LEU A 242 -14.77 -9.22 3.98
N GLY A 243 -15.82 -9.96 3.61
CA GLY A 243 -15.95 -10.55 2.28
C GLY A 243 -15.97 -9.50 1.16
N LEU A 244 -16.45 -8.29 1.47
CA LEU A 244 -16.49 -7.13 0.57
C LEU A 244 -15.12 -6.46 0.39
N ALA A 245 -14.07 -6.90 1.09
CA ALA A 245 -12.75 -6.29 1.01
C ALA A 245 -11.92 -6.80 -0.18
N HIS A 246 -12.49 -7.62 -1.07
CA HIS A 246 -11.82 -8.20 -2.25
C HIS A 246 -10.50 -8.92 -1.91
N GLY A 247 -10.50 -9.69 -0.82
CA GLY A 247 -9.31 -10.42 -0.37
C GLY A 247 -8.28 -9.57 0.38
N ALA A 248 -8.52 -8.26 0.57
CA ALA A 248 -7.71 -7.45 1.47
C ALA A 248 -7.97 -7.80 2.94
N ARG A 249 -6.91 -8.07 3.69
CA ARG A 249 -6.99 -8.38 5.13
C ARG A 249 -6.90 -7.08 5.93
N ILE A 250 -8.04 -6.64 6.45
CA ILE A 250 -8.20 -5.37 7.17
C ILE A 250 -8.40 -5.66 8.66
N THR A 251 -7.74 -4.87 9.50
CA THR A 251 -7.91 -4.85 10.96
C THR A 251 -8.19 -3.44 11.44
N ILE A 252 -8.84 -3.29 12.60
CA ILE A 252 -9.03 -2.00 13.26
C ILE A 252 -8.11 -1.94 14.47
N ASP A 253 -7.22 -0.94 14.48
CA ASP A 253 -6.25 -0.68 15.52
C ASP A 253 -6.68 0.60 16.29
N TRP A 254 -6.66 0.52 17.62
CA TRP A 254 -7.07 1.58 18.56
C TRP A 254 -5.85 2.36 19.08
#